data_AF-A0A437PWL4-F1
#
_entry.id   AF-A0A437PWL4-F1
#
_cell.length_a   1.000
_cell.length_b   1.000
_cell.length_c   1.000
_cell.angle_alpha   90.00
_cell.angle_beta   90.00
_cell.angle_gamma   90.00
#
_symmetry.space_group_name_H-M   'P 1'
#
loop_
_entity.id
_entity.type
_entity.pdbx_description
1 polymer ?
#
loop_
_entity_poly.entity_id
_entity_poly.type
_entity_poly.pdbx_seq_one_letter_code
_entity_poly.pdbx_strand_id
1 'polypeptide(L)'
;MMAEISGKLIKKLGEVTGTGKNGTNWIKQEFVIETQEQYPKKVCLAAWGDRTQDLSQIADGETLKIQFSPESREYNERWYTELRAYRIERMGAETTAPSSVPSNVEFNASTGAAKFPPMAAAAEGDDDLPF
;
A
#
# COMPACT_ATOMS: atom_id res chain seq x y z
N MET A 1 -7.87 26.27 2.16
CA MET A 1 -8.97 25.29 2.24
C MET A 1 -8.37 23.94 1.92
N MET A 2 -8.69 22.89 2.68
CA MET A 2 -8.24 21.53 2.39
C MET A 2 -9.43 20.71 1.92
N ALA A 3 -9.21 19.89 0.91
CA ALA A 3 -10.21 19.01 0.32
C ALA A 3 -9.67 17.59 0.21
N GLU A 4 -10.57 16.64 0.03
CA GLU A 4 -10.26 15.21 -0.04
C GLU A 4 -10.89 14.64 -1.31
N ILE A 5 -10.16 13.75 -1.98
CA ILE A 5 -10.64 13.02 -3.15
C ILE A 5 -10.20 11.56 -3.07
N SER A 6 -11.05 10.67 -3.55
CA SER A 6 -10.78 9.24 -3.62
C SER A 6 -10.88 8.76 -5.06
N GLY A 7 -9.94 7.94 -5.50
CA GLY A 7 -9.91 7.48 -6.88
C GLY A 7 -8.80 6.48 -7.17
N LYS A 8 -8.88 5.85 -8.34
CA LYS A 8 -7.91 4.90 -8.83
C LYS A 8 -6.74 5.62 -9.49
N LEU A 9 -5.50 5.29 -9.14
CA LEU A 9 -4.33 5.82 -9.83
C LEU A 9 -4.29 5.29 -11.27
N ILE A 10 -4.29 6.19 -12.25
CA ILE A 10 -4.27 5.82 -13.67
C ILE A 10 -2.86 5.90 -14.25
N LYS A 11 -2.13 6.96 -13.88
CA LYS A 11 -0.80 7.21 -14.42
C LYS A 11 -0.04 8.19 -13.54
N LYS A 12 1.25 7.93 -13.37
CA LYS A 12 2.22 8.92 -12.89
C LYS A 12 2.88 9.62 -14.07
N LEU A 13 3.01 10.94 -13.99
CA LEU A 13 3.75 11.75 -14.96
C LEU A 13 5.23 11.82 -14.55
N GLY A 14 6.05 12.37 -15.45
CA GLY A 14 7.47 12.54 -15.21
C GLY A 14 7.75 13.44 -14.01
N GLU A 15 8.79 13.12 -13.27
CA GLU A 15 9.24 13.93 -12.16
C GLU A 15 9.96 15.18 -12.66
N VAL A 16 9.66 16.32 -12.05
CA VAL A 16 10.26 17.61 -12.33
C VAL A 16 11.02 18.04 -11.09
N THR A 17 12.33 18.18 -11.23
CA THR A 17 13.21 18.71 -10.19
C THR A 17 13.62 20.13 -10.54
N GLY A 18 13.79 20.97 -9.53
CA GLY A 18 14.38 22.29 -9.71
C GLY A 18 15.08 22.78 -8.45
N THR A 19 15.83 23.86 -8.60
CA THR A 19 16.48 24.54 -7.48
C THR A 19 15.72 25.83 -7.21
N GLY A 20 15.20 25.98 -6.00
CA GLY A 20 14.52 27.20 -5.57
C GLY A 20 15.48 28.38 -5.45
N LYS A 21 14.92 29.60 -5.40
CA LYS A 21 15.71 30.84 -5.29
C LYS A 21 16.69 30.89 -4.10
N ASN A 22 16.41 30.12 -3.04
CA ASN A 22 17.25 30.02 -1.84
C ASN A 22 18.19 28.81 -1.84
N GLY A 23 18.37 28.12 -2.98
CA GLY A 23 19.20 26.91 -3.07
C GLY A 23 18.52 25.62 -2.59
N THR A 24 17.26 25.68 -2.14
CA THR A 24 16.48 24.49 -1.78
C THR A 24 16.10 23.72 -3.03
N ASN A 25 16.60 22.50 -3.19
CA ASN A 25 16.12 21.59 -4.23
C ASN A 25 14.68 21.17 -3.92
N TRP A 26 13.82 21.28 -4.92
CA TRP A 26 12.45 20.80 -4.86
C TRP A 26 12.24 19.75 -5.94
N ILE A 27 11.34 18.84 -5.63
CA ILE A 27 10.93 17.75 -6.49
C ILE A 27 9.41 17.77 -6.55
N LYS A 28 8.88 17.71 -7.76
CA LYS A 28 7.45 17.71 -8.05
C LYS A 28 7.17 16.54 -8.97
N GLN A 29 6.15 15.77 -8.64
CA GLN A 29 5.66 14.71 -9.52
C GLN A 29 4.15 14.83 -9.65
N GLU A 30 3.68 14.89 -10.89
CA GLU A 30 2.26 14.95 -11.18
C GLU A 30 1.71 13.55 -11.42
N PHE A 31 0.44 13.33 -11.10
CA PHE A 31 -0.22 12.04 -11.31
C PHE A 31 -1.71 12.23 -11.55
N VAL A 32 -2.30 11.28 -12.26
CA VAL A 32 -3.70 11.31 -12.64
C VAL A 32 -4.43 10.18 -11.92
N ILE A 33 -5.51 10.54 -11.23
CA ILE A 33 -6.46 9.60 -10.66
C ILE A 33 -7.77 9.65 -11.44
N GLU A 34 -8.55 8.58 -11.34
CA GLU A 34 -9.93 8.51 -11.82
C GLU A 34 -10.88 8.31 -10.64
N THR A 35 -11.88 9.18 -10.50
CA THR A 35 -12.86 9.07 -9.41
C THR A 35 -13.74 7.84 -9.58
N GLN A 36 -14.17 7.23 -8.46
CA GLN A 36 -15.01 6.02 -8.45
C GLN A 36 -16.51 6.35 -8.35
N GLU A 37 -16.94 7.40 -9.04
CA GLU A 37 -18.33 7.86 -9.04
C GLU A 37 -19.08 7.34 -10.27
N GLN A 38 -20.39 7.57 -10.33
CA GLN A 38 -21.23 7.19 -11.49
C GLN A 38 -20.70 7.77 -12.82
N TYR A 39 -20.01 8.90 -12.76
CA TYR A 39 -19.32 9.52 -13.89
C TYR A 39 -17.85 9.74 -13.53
N PRO A 40 -16.97 8.76 -13.83
CA PRO A 40 -15.56 8.84 -13.46
C PRO A 40 -14.89 10.03 -14.14
N LYS A 41 -14.23 10.86 -13.34
CA LYS A 41 -13.46 12.01 -13.83
C LYS A 41 -11.98 11.76 -13.59
N LYS A 42 -11.17 12.10 -14.61
CA LYS A 42 -9.72 12.11 -14.48
C LYS A 42 -9.28 13.44 -13.88
N VAL A 43 -8.56 13.37 -12.77
CA VAL A 43 -8.08 14.53 -12.03
C VAL A 43 -6.57 14.44 -11.93
N CYS A 44 -5.87 15.52 -12.32
CA CYS A 44 -4.43 15.64 -12.18
C CYS A 44 -4.10 16.32 -10.86
N LEU A 45 -3.21 15.73 -10.07
CA LEU A 45 -2.72 16.25 -8.80
C LEU A 45 -1.19 16.32 -8.81
N ALA A 46 -0.64 17.19 -7.97
CA ALA A 46 0.79 17.38 -7.81
C ALA A 46 1.25 16.95 -6.42
N ALA A 47 2.16 15.99 -6.36
CA ALA A 47 2.93 15.64 -5.17
C ALA A 47 4.23 16.44 -5.15
N TRP A 48 4.66 16.87 -3.97
CA TRP A 48 5.87 17.66 -3.77
C TRP A 48 6.73 17.07 -2.65
N GLY A 49 8.05 17.19 -2.77
CA GLY A 49 8.99 16.73 -1.75
C GLY A 49 8.85 15.23 -1.48
N ASP A 50 8.80 14.84 -0.21
CA ASP A 50 8.70 13.44 0.21
C ASP A 50 7.47 12.71 -0.33
N ARG A 51 6.41 13.44 -0.70
CA ARG A 51 5.19 12.85 -1.27
C ARG A 51 5.41 12.23 -2.65
N THR A 52 6.44 12.66 -3.40
CA THR A 52 6.78 12.03 -4.68
C THR A 52 7.36 10.63 -4.46
N GLN A 53 8.09 10.43 -3.36
CA GLN A 53 8.60 9.12 -2.96
C GLN A 53 7.45 8.21 -2.49
N ASP A 54 6.53 8.72 -1.66
CA ASP A 54 5.30 7.97 -1.28
C ASP A 54 4.55 7.49 -2.52
N LEU A 55 4.32 8.40 -3.48
CA LEU A 55 3.66 8.11 -4.74
C LEU A 55 4.42 7.07 -5.58
N SER A 56 5.75 7.09 -5.55
CA SER A 56 6.58 6.14 -6.30
C SER A 56 6.38 4.69 -5.83
N GLN A 57 6.04 4.47 -4.56
CA GLN A 57 5.77 3.13 -4.00
C GLN A 57 4.39 2.56 -4.38
N ILE A 58 3.49 3.38 -4.91
CA ILE A 58 2.11 3.00 -5.23
C ILE A 58 2.03 2.44 -6.65
N ALA A 59 1.36 1.31 -6.88
CA ALA A 59 1.21 0.79 -8.24
C ALA A 59 0.08 1.48 -9.02
N ASP A 60 0.20 1.56 -10.34
CA ASP A 60 -0.92 1.99 -11.18
C ASP A 60 -2.10 1.03 -10.99
N GLY A 61 -3.30 1.59 -10.91
CA GLY A 61 -4.53 0.85 -10.68
C GLY A 61 -4.96 0.70 -9.22
N GLU A 62 -4.18 1.20 -8.26
CA GLU A 62 -4.58 1.19 -6.86
C GLU A 62 -5.56 2.31 -6.51
N THR A 63 -6.46 2.02 -5.57
CA THR A 63 -7.39 3.02 -5.05
C THR A 63 -6.71 3.84 -3.96
N LEU A 64 -6.71 5.15 -4.12
CA LEU A 64 -6.07 6.10 -3.22
C LEU A 64 -7.09 7.05 -2.62
N LYS A 65 -6.81 7.46 -1.39
CA LYS A 65 -7.46 8.56 -0.69
C LYS A 65 -6.45 9.69 -0.55
N ILE A 66 -6.75 10.84 -1.14
CA ILE A 66 -5.80 11.95 -1.28
C ILE A 66 -6.38 13.21 -0.64
N GLN A 67 -5.61 13.81 0.25
CA GLN A 67 -5.92 15.14 0.80
C GLN A 67 -5.05 16.18 0.08
N PHE A 68 -5.69 17.23 -0.42
CA PHE A 68 -5.05 18.26 -1.22
C PHE A 68 -5.55 19.67 -0.88
N SER A 69 -4.79 20.69 -1.28
CA SER A 69 -5.29 22.07 -1.38
C SER A 69 -5.22 22.53 -2.83
N PRO A 70 -6.29 23.14 -3.35
CA PRO A 70 -6.20 23.90 -4.58
C PRO A 70 -5.35 25.15 -4.35
N GLU A 71 -4.34 25.34 -5.17
CA GLU A 71 -3.50 26.53 -5.20
C GLU A 71 -3.61 27.13 -6.61
N SER A 72 -3.86 28.43 -6.68
CA SER A 72 -3.95 29.14 -7.95
C SER A 72 -2.77 30.08 -8.10
N ARG A 73 -2.10 30.02 -9.24
CA ARG A 73 -1.03 30.93 -9.61
C ARG A 73 -1.38 31.66 -10.90
N GLU A 74 -1.16 32.96 -10.91
CA GLU A 74 -1.25 33.76 -12.12
C GLU A 74 0.11 33.76 -12.82
N TYR A 75 0.10 33.46 -14.11
CA TYR A 75 1.26 33.62 -14.98
C TYR A 75 0.82 34.17 -16.33
N ASN A 76 1.31 35.36 -16.67
CA ASN A 76 1.02 36.05 -17.92
C ASN A 76 -0.51 36.24 -18.14
N GLU A 77 -1.19 36.82 -17.12
CA GLU A 77 -2.65 37.04 -17.09
C GLU A 77 -3.51 35.77 -17.20
N ARG A 78 -2.89 34.59 -17.16
CA ARG A 78 -3.58 33.29 -17.12
C ARG A 78 -3.48 32.68 -15.75
N TRP A 79 -4.61 32.17 -15.27
CA TRP A 79 -4.70 31.49 -14.00
C TRP A 79 -4.54 29.99 -14.19
N TYR A 80 -3.63 29.40 -13.44
CA TYR A 80 -3.41 27.95 -13.39
C TYR A 80 -3.72 27.47 -11.99
N THR A 81 -4.66 26.54 -11.89
CA THR A 81 -4.96 25.86 -10.62
C THR A 81 -4.20 24.55 -10.57
N GLU A 82 -3.46 24.37 -9.48
CA GLU A 82 -2.77 23.14 -9.14
C GLU A 82 -3.42 22.52 -7.91
N LEU A 83 -3.67 21.21 -7.95
CA LEU A 83 -4.16 20.47 -6.79
C LEU A 83 -2.98 19.85 -6.05
N ARG A 84 -2.49 20.54 -5.02
CA ARG A 84 -1.33 20.10 -4.26
C ARG A 84 -1.71 19.04 -3.24
N ALA A 85 -1.24 17.81 -3.45
CA ALA A 85 -1.46 16.70 -2.53
C ALA A 85 -0.52 16.79 -1.32
N TYR A 86 -1.11 16.77 -0.12
CA TYR A 86 -0.36 16.75 1.15
C TYR A 86 -0.33 15.37 1.79
N ARG A 87 -1.33 14.54 1.52
CA ARG A 87 -1.43 13.17 2.05
C ARG A 87 -1.98 12.26 0.97
N ILE A 88 -1.33 11.11 0.78
CA ILE A 88 -1.73 10.07 -0.17
C ILE A 88 -1.79 8.76 0.61
N GLU A 89 -2.97 8.15 0.68
CA GLU A 89 -3.20 6.90 1.42
C GLU A 89 -3.74 5.83 0.48
N ARG A 90 -3.23 4.60 0.59
CA ARG A 90 -3.71 3.45 -0.19
C ARG A 90 -4.94 2.88 0.49
N MET A 91 -6.09 2.89 -0.18
CA MET A 91 -7.30 2.23 0.31
C MET A 91 -7.18 0.73 0.03
N GLY A 92 -6.69 -0.01 1.02
CA GLY A 92 -6.46 -1.46 0.94
C GLY A 92 -5.16 -1.93 1.58
N ALA A 93 -4.25 -1.00 1.93
CA ALA A 93 -3.13 -1.32 2.80
C ALA A 93 -3.59 -1.17 4.25
N GLU A 94 -4.17 -2.24 4.78
CA GLU A 94 -4.16 -2.45 6.23
C GLU A 94 -2.69 -2.34 6.65
N THR A 95 -2.39 -1.40 7.52
CA THR A 95 -1.09 -1.25 8.16
C THR A 95 -0.73 -2.60 8.77
N THR A 96 0.04 -3.42 8.06
CA THR A 96 0.63 -4.61 8.64
C THR A 96 1.71 -4.10 9.57
N ALA A 97 1.32 -3.82 10.81
CA ALA A 97 2.25 -3.74 11.91
C ALA A 97 3.12 -5.00 11.88
N PRO A 98 4.42 -4.94 12.20
CA PRO A 98 5.23 -6.12 12.30
C PRO A 98 4.69 -6.97 13.45
N SER A 99 3.87 -7.98 13.12
CA SER A 99 3.56 -9.08 14.03
C SER A 99 4.86 -9.84 14.26
N SER A 100 5.53 -9.50 15.36
CA SER A 100 6.56 -10.32 15.97
C SER A 100 5.98 -11.72 16.19
N VAL A 101 6.47 -12.67 15.40
CA VAL A 101 6.23 -14.10 15.57
C VAL A 101 6.71 -14.53 16.97
N PRO A 102 5.86 -15.17 17.81
CA PRO A 102 6.38 -15.89 18.96
C PRO A 102 7.02 -17.19 18.47
N SER A 103 8.34 -17.27 18.57
CA SER A 103 9.10 -18.49 18.34
C SER A 103 8.67 -19.55 19.36
N ASN A 104 7.96 -20.57 18.87
CA ASN A 104 7.68 -21.80 19.57
C ASN A 104 8.99 -22.56 19.79
N VAL A 105 9.53 -22.55 21.01
CA VAL A 105 10.68 -23.38 21.39
C VAL A 105 10.21 -24.74 21.85
N GLU A 106 10.65 -25.74 21.09
CA GLU A 106 10.35 -27.16 21.22
C GLU A 106 10.89 -27.80 22.51
N PHE A 107 10.11 -28.78 22.96
CA PHE A 107 10.23 -29.60 24.15
C PHE A 107 11.45 -30.53 24.06
N ASN A 108 12.38 -30.45 25.04
CA ASN A 108 13.45 -31.45 25.20
C ASN A 108 13.25 -32.18 26.53
N ALA A 109 12.82 -33.43 26.45
CA ALA A 109 12.87 -34.38 27.56
C ALA A 109 13.37 -35.73 27.03
N SER A 110 14.68 -35.91 27.10
CA SER A 110 15.38 -37.17 26.83
C SER A 110 14.98 -38.22 27.88
N THR A 111 14.35 -39.32 27.47
CA THR A 111 14.10 -40.48 28.34
C THR A 111 14.79 -41.72 27.77
N GLY A 112 15.66 -42.33 28.57
CA GLY A 112 16.47 -43.49 28.20
C GLY A 112 15.76 -44.84 28.36
N ALA A 113 16.06 -45.72 27.41
CA ALA A 113 16.37 -47.16 27.52
C ALA A 113 15.55 -48.10 28.47
N ALA A 114 14.77 -49.00 27.84
CA ALA A 114 15.01 -50.47 27.75
C ALA A 114 13.95 -51.48 28.28
N LYS A 115 13.74 -52.53 27.44
CA LYS A 115 13.43 -53.98 27.68
C LYS A 115 11.99 -54.56 27.63
N PHE A 116 11.73 -55.22 26.47
CA PHE A 116 11.19 -56.59 26.20
C PHE A 116 9.69 -57.00 26.44
N PRO A 117 9.16 -58.01 25.66
CA PRO A 117 7.76 -58.21 25.19
C PRO A 117 7.17 -59.59 25.64
N PRO A 118 6.25 -60.34 24.96
CA PRO A 118 5.21 -60.09 23.92
C PRO A 118 3.79 -60.69 24.23
N MET A 119 2.84 -60.48 23.30
CA MET A 119 1.81 -61.44 22.79
C MET A 119 0.30 -61.25 23.11
N ALA A 120 -0.48 -61.37 22.01
CA ALA A 120 -1.92 -61.70 21.82
C ALA A 120 -2.94 -60.59 22.16
N ALA A 121 -4.02 -60.33 21.41
CA ALA A 121 -4.71 -60.82 20.21
C ALA A 121 -5.85 -59.77 20.00
N ALA A 122 -6.22 -59.23 18.83
CA ALA A 122 -6.96 -59.77 17.68
C ALA A 122 -7.94 -58.66 17.20
N ALA A 123 -8.38 -58.78 15.94
CA ALA A 123 -9.45 -58.05 15.22
C ALA A 123 -9.10 -56.62 14.76
N GLU A 124 -8.67 -56.38 13.52
CA GLU A 124 -9.40 -56.50 12.23
C GLU A 124 -10.73 -55.73 12.18
N GLY A 125 -10.77 -54.76 11.27
CA GLY A 125 -11.92 -53.89 10.99
C GLY A 125 -11.51 -52.79 10.02
N ASP A 126 -11.06 -53.19 8.83
CA ASP A 126 -10.85 -52.33 7.66
C ASP A 126 -12.23 -52.18 6.97
N ASP A 127 -12.82 -50.98 7.05
CA ASP A 127 -14.09 -50.65 6.38
C ASP A 127 -13.78 -49.65 5.26
N ASP A 128 -13.43 -50.21 4.11
CA ASP A 128 -13.28 -49.55 2.82
C ASP A 128 -14.61 -49.64 2.06
N LEU A 129 -15.12 -48.50 1.56
CA LEU A 129 -15.27 -48.24 0.11
C LEU A 129 -16.30 -47.13 -0.19
N PRO A 130 -15.90 -46.07 -0.91
CA PRO A 130 -16.82 -45.16 -1.58
C PRO A 130 -17.34 -45.73 -2.93
N PHE A 131 -18.57 -45.35 -3.29
CA PHE A 131 -19.21 -45.63 -4.60
C PHE A 131 -18.72 -44.68 -5.70
#